data_AF-A0A925VJY3-F1
#
_entry.id   AF-A0A925VJY3-F1
#
_cell.length_a   1.000
_cell.length_b   1.000
_cell.length_c   1.000
_cell.angle_alpha   90.00
_cell.angle_beta   90.00
_cell.angle_gamma   90.00
#
_symmetry.space_group_name_H-M   'P 1'
#
loop_
_entity.id
_entity.type
_entity.pdbx_description
1 polymer ?
#
loop_
_entity_poly.entity_id
_entity_poly.type
_entity_poly.pdbx_seq_one_letter_code
_entity_poly.pdbx_strand_id
1 'polypeptide(L)'
;FLIWKGTKNPDAAWTFIKFLSGPEYQENQVRATGLLPVRFSVLDKWEQINTSKSASLNDANLKWAVEALEEGYPGARRTFKNQNAAAELINPALEKVYTVGDTPVSYLGELDAQIPDTQK
;
A
#
# COMPACT_ATOMS: atom_id res chain seq x y z
N PHE A 1 -6.24 -7.78 -4.16
CA PHE A 1 -6.20 -9.07 -4.88
C PHE A 1 -6.55 -8.86 -6.36
N LEU A 2 -6.05 -9.68 -7.27
CA LEU A 2 -6.25 -9.55 -8.72
C LEU A 2 -6.68 -10.90 -9.32
N ILE A 3 -7.49 -10.89 -10.39
CA ILE A 3 -7.84 -12.08 -11.18
C ILE A 3 -7.03 -12.07 -12.47
N TRP A 4 -6.34 -13.17 -12.76
CA TRP A 4 -5.64 -13.32 -14.03
C TRP A 4 -6.64 -13.40 -15.20
N LYS A 5 -6.43 -12.59 -16.24
CA LYS A 5 -7.31 -12.49 -17.41
C LYS A 5 -7.52 -13.83 -18.14
N GLY A 6 -6.54 -14.73 -18.11
CA GLY A 6 -6.62 -16.03 -18.78
C GLY A 6 -7.30 -17.15 -17.96
N THR A 7 -7.83 -16.84 -16.77
CA THR A 7 -8.45 -17.85 -15.90
C THR A 7 -9.57 -18.60 -16.63
N LYS A 8 -9.64 -19.91 -16.40
CA LYS A 8 -10.73 -20.76 -16.90
C LYS A 8 -11.95 -20.78 -15.98
N ASN A 9 -11.83 -20.20 -14.78
CA ASN A 9 -12.86 -20.22 -13.75
C ASN A 9 -13.08 -18.80 -13.15
N PRO A 10 -13.57 -17.83 -13.95
CA PRO A 10 -13.72 -16.44 -13.50
C PRO A 10 -14.68 -16.30 -12.30
N ASP A 11 -15.79 -17.04 -12.26
CA ASP A 11 -16.79 -16.92 -11.19
C ASP A 11 -16.28 -17.47 -9.85
N ALA A 12 -15.54 -18.58 -9.89
CA ALA A 12 -14.91 -19.14 -8.69
C ALA A 12 -13.81 -18.19 -8.17
N ALA A 13 -12.99 -17.64 -9.06
CA ALA A 13 -11.97 -16.66 -8.70
C ALA A 13 -12.61 -15.39 -8.11
N TRP A 14 -13.71 -14.91 -8.68
CA TRP A 14 -14.46 -13.77 -8.16
C TRP A 14 -15.05 -14.05 -6.77
N THR A 15 -15.63 -15.22 -6.58
CA THR A 15 -16.17 -15.65 -5.27
C THR A 15 -15.06 -15.67 -4.22
N PHE A 16 -13.90 -16.23 -4.55
CA PHE A 16 -12.77 -16.27 -3.63
C PHE A 16 -12.22 -14.88 -3.30
N ILE A 17 -12.07 -13.99 -4.28
CA ILE A 17 -11.59 -12.63 -4.02
C ILE A 17 -12.59 -11.82 -3.19
N LYS A 18 -13.90 -12.01 -3.36
CA LYS A 18 -14.90 -11.39 -2.48
C LYS A 18 -14.72 -11.84 -1.03
N PHE A 19 -14.47 -13.13 -0.79
CA PHE A 19 -14.17 -13.66 0.53
C PHE A 19 -12.86 -13.07 1.10
N LEU A 20 -11.76 -13.14 0.36
CA LEU A 20 -10.47 -12.58 0.78
C LEU A 20 -10.53 -11.06 1.00
N SER A 21 -11.42 -10.39 0.29
CA SER A 21 -11.62 -8.98 0.49
C SER A 21 -12.57 -8.71 1.63
N GLY A 22 -13.29 -9.68 2.20
CA GLY A 22 -14.36 -9.48 3.19
C GLY A 22 -13.89 -9.11 4.60
N PRO A 23 -14.82 -8.74 5.51
CA PRO A 23 -14.49 -8.32 6.87
C PRO A 23 -13.87 -9.45 7.70
N GLU A 24 -14.33 -10.68 7.55
CA GLU A 24 -13.81 -11.84 8.28
C GLU A 24 -12.33 -12.09 7.96
N TYR A 25 -11.97 -12.13 6.67
CA TYR A 25 -10.59 -12.32 6.26
C TYR A 25 -9.69 -11.16 6.71
N GLN A 26 -10.16 -9.91 6.57
CA GLN A 26 -9.41 -8.73 7.05
C GLN A 26 -9.17 -8.80 8.56
N GLU A 27 -10.17 -9.15 9.37
CA GLU A 27 -10.00 -9.30 10.81
C GLU A 27 -8.98 -10.41 11.14
N ASN A 28 -9.02 -11.54 10.43
CA ASN A 28 -8.03 -12.60 10.56
C ASN A 28 -6.62 -12.12 10.20
N GLN A 29 -6.46 -11.27 9.18
CA GLN A 29 -5.17 -10.67 8.84
C GLN A 29 -4.64 -9.75 9.95
N VAL A 30 -5.51 -8.92 10.55
CA VAL A 30 -5.15 -8.11 11.73
C VAL A 30 -4.70 -9.03 12.87
N ARG A 31 -5.47 -10.10 13.15
CA ARG A 31 -5.10 -11.07 14.18
C ARG A 31 -3.81 -11.82 13.84
N ALA A 32 -3.47 -12.07 12.59
CA ALA A 32 -2.24 -12.78 12.27
C ALA A 32 -1.01 -11.88 12.32
N THR A 33 -1.13 -10.61 11.91
CA THR A 33 0.02 -9.77 11.54
C THR A 33 0.08 -8.42 12.23
N GLY A 34 -1.03 -7.97 12.82
CA GLY A 34 -1.20 -6.60 13.33
C GLY A 34 -1.37 -5.54 12.24
N LEU A 35 -1.36 -5.90 10.96
CA LEU A 35 -1.48 -4.94 9.85
C LEU A 35 -2.78 -4.13 9.95
N LEU A 36 -2.69 -2.86 9.55
CA LEU A 36 -3.84 -1.96 9.45
C LEU A 36 -4.83 -2.49 8.39
N PRO A 37 -6.11 -2.74 8.74
CA PRO A 37 -7.11 -3.16 7.77
C PRO A 37 -7.47 -1.98 6.86
N VAL A 38 -7.75 -2.26 5.60
CA VAL A 38 -8.21 -1.24 4.62
C VAL A 38 -9.73 -1.11 4.57
N ARG A 39 -10.45 -1.90 5.38
CA ARG A 39 -11.91 -1.80 5.52
C ARG A 39 -12.29 -1.03 6.78
N PHE A 40 -13.03 0.06 6.59
CA PHE A 40 -13.64 0.82 7.68
C PHE A 40 -14.43 -0.06 8.66
N SER A 41 -15.18 -1.05 8.15
CA SER A 41 -15.96 -1.98 9.00
C SER A 41 -15.14 -2.88 9.94
N VAL A 42 -13.80 -2.91 9.79
CA VAL A 42 -12.88 -3.69 10.65
C VAL A 42 -11.98 -2.75 11.48
N LEU A 43 -11.96 -1.46 11.15
CA LEU A 43 -11.00 -0.50 11.66
C LEU A 43 -11.15 -0.27 13.16
N ASP A 44 -12.39 -0.18 13.65
CA ASP A 44 -12.70 -0.03 15.08
C ASP A 44 -12.17 -1.18 15.95
N LYS A 45 -11.93 -2.36 15.35
CA LYS A 45 -11.41 -3.54 16.05
C LYS A 45 -9.87 -3.57 16.07
N TRP A 46 -9.20 -2.77 15.24
CA TRP A 46 -7.76 -2.87 15.03
C TRP A 46 -6.95 -2.57 16.29
N GLU A 47 -7.27 -1.47 16.98
CA GLU A 47 -6.61 -1.08 18.24
C GLU A 47 -6.77 -2.18 19.30
N GLN A 48 -7.99 -2.69 19.48
CA GLN A 48 -8.28 -3.75 20.44
C GLN A 48 -7.51 -5.05 20.13
N ILE A 49 -7.46 -5.46 18.86
CA ILE A 49 -6.76 -6.69 18.47
C ILE A 49 -5.24 -6.57 18.71
N ASN A 50 -4.65 -5.39 18.49
CA ASN A 50 -3.21 -5.21 18.68
C ASN A 50 -2.80 -5.07 20.15
N THR A 51 -3.53 -4.26 20.94
CA THR A 51 -3.26 -4.08 22.37
C THR A 51 -3.44 -5.38 23.16
N SER A 52 -4.40 -6.22 22.78
CA SER A 52 -4.59 -7.55 23.39
C SER A 52 -3.46 -8.56 23.11
N LYS A 53 -2.68 -8.36 22.05
CA LYS A 53 -1.54 -9.22 21.69
C LYS A 53 -0.24 -8.79 22.33
N SER A 54 -0.07 -7.49 22.54
CA SER A 54 1.17 -6.92 23.03
C SER A 54 0.88 -5.82 24.03
N ALA A 55 1.13 -6.10 25.31
CA ALA A 55 0.95 -5.12 26.38
C ALA A 55 1.78 -3.84 26.18
N SER A 56 2.89 -3.91 25.44
CA SER A 56 3.70 -2.73 25.09
C SER A 56 2.96 -1.72 24.19
N LEU A 57 1.85 -2.12 23.56
CA LEU A 57 1.03 -1.24 22.74
C LEU A 57 -0.07 -0.55 23.52
N ASN A 58 -0.28 -0.88 24.80
CA ASN A 58 -1.33 -0.28 25.62
C ASN A 58 -1.16 1.23 25.80
N ASP A 59 0.09 1.70 25.81
CA ASP A 59 0.44 3.12 25.94
C ASP A 59 0.66 3.79 24.57
N ALA A 60 0.55 3.04 23.46
CA ALA A 60 0.71 3.57 22.11
C ALA A 60 -0.59 4.26 21.67
N ASN A 61 -0.47 5.43 21.03
CA ASN A 61 -1.61 6.00 20.31
C ASN A 61 -1.83 5.21 19.03
N LEU A 62 -2.87 4.37 18.97
CA LEU A 62 -3.29 3.64 17.77
C LEU A 62 -4.51 4.29 17.09
N LYS A 63 -5.07 5.35 17.67
CA LYS A 63 -6.29 6.00 17.14
C LYS A 63 -6.05 6.78 15.85
N TRP A 64 -4.79 7.12 15.54
CA TRP A 64 -4.40 7.76 14.28
C TRP A 64 -4.82 6.97 13.03
N ALA A 65 -4.98 5.65 13.16
CA ALA A 65 -5.29 4.76 12.06
C ALA A 65 -6.60 5.11 11.34
N VAL A 66 -7.62 5.49 12.10
CA VAL A 66 -8.93 5.90 11.57
C VAL A 66 -8.79 7.18 10.77
N GLU A 67 -8.24 8.21 11.42
CA GLU A 67 -8.02 9.52 10.82
C GLU A 67 -7.18 9.43 9.54
N ALA A 68 -6.06 8.72 9.58
CA ALA A 68 -5.19 8.57 8.42
C ALA A 68 -5.90 7.89 7.23
N LEU A 69 -6.74 6.87 7.49
CA LEU A 69 -7.53 6.19 6.45
C LEU A 69 -8.65 7.08 5.90
N GLU A 70 -9.30 7.88 6.74
CA GLU A 70 -10.33 8.85 6.33
C GLU A 70 -9.73 9.98 5.48
N GLU A 71 -8.53 10.44 5.82
CA GLU A 71 -7.76 11.43 5.05
C GLU A 71 -7.15 10.85 3.77
N GLY A 72 -7.16 9.52 3.61
CA GLY A 72 -6.65 8.83 2.43
C GLY A 72 -5.12 8.75 2.36
N TYR A 73 -4.42 8.92 3.49
CA TYR A 73 -2.97 8.77 3.55
C TYR A 73 -2.52 7.31 3.27
N PRO A 74 -3.07 6.28 3.94
CA PRO A 74 -2.90 4.89 3.52
C PRO A 74 -3.80 4.63 2.31
N GLY A 75 -3.17 4.42 1.16
CA GLY A 75 -3.92 4.23 -0.08
C GLY A 75 -3.19 3.35 -1.09
N ALA A 76 -3.91 3.04 -2.17
CA ALA A 76 -3.28 2.41 -3.32
C ALA A 76 -2.19 3.32 -3.86
N ARG A 77 -1.00 2.75 -4.10
CA ARG A 77 0.09 3.47 -4.75
C ARG A 77 -0.39 3.94 -6.12
N ARG A 78 -0.15 5.20 -6.43
CA ARG A 78 -0.31 5.71 -7.79
C ARG A 78 0.85 5.18 -8.63
N THR A 79 0.54 4.53 -9.73
CA THR A 79 1.52 3.96 -10.64
C THR A 79 1.38 4.59 -12.02
N PHE A 80 2.49 4.71 -12.73
CA PHE A 80 2.49 5.06 -14.14
C PHE A 80 1.89 3.94 -14.99
N LYS A 81 1.41 4.28 -16.20
CA LYS A 81 0.92 3.30 -17.18
C LYS A 81 2.04 2.30 -17.53
N ASN A 82 3.24 2.81 -17.78
CA ASN A 82 4.46 2.04 -17.98
C ASN A 82 5.35 2.17 -16.74
N GLN A 83 4.90 1.62 -15.61
CA GLN A 83 5.58 1.74 -14.32
C GLN A 83 7.03 1.27 -14.33
N ASN A 84 7.34 0.17 -15.03
CA ASN A 84 8.70 -0.37 -15.06
C ASN A 84 9.66 0.56 -15.81
N ALA A 85 9.24 1.08 -16.98
CA ALA A 85 10.05 2.03 -17.75
C ALA A 85 10.30 3.34 -16.96
N ALA A 86 9.28 3.83 -16.25
CA ALA A 86 9.46 4.98 -15.35
C ALA A 86 10.41 4.64 -14.18
N ALA A 87 10.30 3.43 -13.60
CA ALA A 87 11.14 3.00 -12.48
C ALA A 87 12.62 2.87 -12.85
N GLU A 88 12.94 2.49 -14.09
CA GLU A 88 14.31 2.44 -14.61
C GLU A 88 15.00 3.82 -14.60
N LEU A 89 14.23 4.90 -14.71
CA LEU A 89 14.72 6.27 -14.60
C LEU A 89 14.68 6.79 -13.15
N ILE A 90 13.59 6.51 -12.43
CA ILE A 90 13.33 7.05 -11.09
C ILE A 90 14.23 6.42 -10.04
N ASN A 91 14.38 5.10 -10.01
CA ASN A 91 15.08 4.43 -8.92
C ASN A 91 16.58 4.84 -8.85
N PRO A 92 17.34 4.88 -9.96
CA PRO A 92 18.73 5.35 -9.91
C PRO A 92 18.86 6.82 -9.50
N ALA A 93 17.90 7.66 -9.89
CA ALA A 93 17.90 9.08 -9.51
C ALA A 93 17.65 9.25 -7.99
N LEU A 94 16.68 8.52 -7.44
CA LEU A 94 16.43 8.52 -6.00
C LEU A 94 17.63 7.97 -5.22
N GLU A 95 18.32 6.95 -5.74
CA GLU A 95 19.52 6.40 -5.13
C GLU A 95 20.66 7.45 -5.07
N LYS A 96 20.94 8.14 -6.17
CA LYS A 96 21.94 9.23 -6.20
C LYS A 96 21.63 10.34 -5.20
N VAL A 97 20.36 10.74 -5.11
CA VAL A 97 19.94 11.87 -4.27
C VAL A 97 19.86 11.49 -2.78
N TYR A 98 19.26 10.35 -2.45
CA TYR A 98 18.91 10.01 -1.07
C TYR A 98 19.77 8.93 -0.42
N THR A 99 20.42 8.08 -1.22
CA THR A 99 21.27 6.99 -0.70
C THR A 99 22.74 7.38 -0.78
N VAL A 100 23.22 7.74 -1.97
CA VAL A 100 24.60 8.17 -2.19
C VAL A 100 24.80 9.61 -1.70
N GLY A 101 23.84 10.49 -1.98
CA GLY A 101 23.86 11.88 -1.55
C GLY A 101 24.82 12.78 -2.33
N ASP A 102 25.26 12.35 -3.52
CA ASP A 102 26.21 13.09 -4.37
C ASP A 102 25.54 14.04 -5.37
N THR A 103 24.21 13.95 -5.49
CA THR A 103 23.41 14.67 -6.47
C THR A 103 22.35 15.52 -5.76
N PRO A 104 22.18 16.81 -6.11
CA PRO A 104 21.21 17.67 -5.46
C PRO A 104 19.77 17.27 -5.81
N VAL A 105 18.82 17.52 -4.89
CA VAL A 105 17.38 17.23 -5.07
C VAL A 105 16.80 17.90 -6.32
N SER A 106 17.36 19.03 -6.76
CA SER A 106 16.94 19.72 -7.99
C SER A 106 17.03 18.84 -9.24
N TYR A 107 17.90 17.83 -9.26
CA TYR A 107 18.01 16.85 -10.34
C TYR A 107 16.70 16.09 -10.59
N LEU A 108 15.86 15.90 -9.56
CA LEU A 108 14.56 15.25 -9.74
C LEU A 108 13.61 16.08 -10.61
N GLY A 109 13.78 17.40 -10.67
CA GLY A 109 13.02 18.26 -11.58
C GLY A 109 13.42 18.07 -13.05
N GLU A 110 14.70 17.80 -13.33
CA GLU A 110 15.17 17.48 -14.68
C GLU A 110 14.69 16.10 -15.13
N LEU A 111 14.59 15.15 -14.20
CA LEU A 111 14.07 13.82 -14.46
C LEU A 111 12.58 13.85 -14.82
N ASP A 112 11.78 14.70 -14.17
CA ASP A 112 10.33 14.81 -14.41
C ASP A 112 10.02 15.06 -15.89
N ALA A 113 10.82 15.89 -16.57
CA ALA A 113 10.68 16.17 -17.99
C ALA A 113 10.87 14.93 -18.89
N GLN A 114 11.57 13.90 -18.41
CA GLN A 114 11.85 12.66 -19.15
C GLN A 114 10.78 11.58 -18.90
N ILE A 115 10.03 11.67 -17.81
CA ILE A 115 9.01 10.67 -17.45
C ILE A 115 7.92 10.53 -18.54
N PRO A 116 7.38 11.59 -19.15
CA PRO A 116 6.38 11.45 -20.22
C PRO A 116 6.82 10.55 -21.38
N ASP A 117 8.10 10.55 -21.74
CA ASP A 117 8.62 9.72 -22.83
C ASP A 117 8.53 8.22 -22.52
N THR A 118 8.59 7.84 -21.24
CA THR A 118 8.43 6.45 -20.82
C THR A 118 6.98 5.95 -20.94
N GLN A 119 6.00 6.83 -21.17
CA GLN A 119 4.56 6.50 -21.15
C GLN A 119 3.92 6.33 -22.53
N LYS A 120 4.70 6.59 -23.60
CA LYS A 120 4.32 6.31 -24.99
C LYS A 120 4.07 4.80 -25.16
#